data_AF-A0A429MMB0-F1
#
_entry.id   AF-A0A429MMB0-F1
#
_cell.length_a   1.000
_cell.length_b   1.000
_cell.length_c   1.000
_cell.angle_alpha   90.00
_cell.angle_beta   90.00
_cell.angle_gamma   90.00
#
_symmetry.space_group_name_H-M   'P 1'
#
loop_
_entity.id
_entity.type
_entity.pdbx_description
1 polymer ?
#
loop_
_entity_poly.entity_id
_entity_poly.type
_entity_poly.pdbx_seq_one_letter_code
_entity_poly.pdbx_strand_id
1 'polypeptide(L)' 'WAVKALKALETGEGKKEDIDHLQELTRKLWIGKTFCAHAPGAMEPLMGALKHFRSEFEAKVTDRPVVQTSNVEQA' A
#
# COMPACT_ATOMS: atom_id res chain seq x y z
N TRP A 1 2.74 2.50 6.76
CA TRP A 1 1.50 2.58 5.97
C TRP A 1 1.51 1.62 4.77
N ALA A 2 2.55 1.61 3.93
CA ALA A 2 2.68 0.65 2.82
C ALA A 2 2.45 -0.82 3.23
N VAL A 3 3.12 -1.29 4.29
CA VAL A 3 2.96 -2.66 4.80
C VAL A 3 1.52 -2.98 5.19
N LYS A 4 0.80 -2.02 5.81
CA LYS A 4 -0.59 -2.23 6.21
C LYS A 4 -1.51 -2.37 4.99
N ALA A 5 -1.34 -1.50 3.99
CA ALA A 5 -2.09 -1.55 2.73
C ALA A 5 -1.83 -2.87 1.96
N LEU A 6 -0.55 -3.27 1.84
CA LEU A 6 -0.20 -4.55 1.23
C LEU A 6 -0.79 -5.74 2.01
N LYS A 7 -0.75 -5.69 3.34
CA LYS A 7 -1.33 -6.74 4.19
C LYS A 7 -2.84 -6.85 4.00
N ALA A 8 -3.55 -5.73 3.93
CA ALA A 8 -4.99 -5.71 3.68
C ALA A 8 -5.32 -6.36 2.33
N LEU A 9 -4.56 -6.03 1.27
CA LEU A 9 -4.71 -6.67 -0.04
C LEU A 9 -4.41 -8.18 0.03
N GLU A 10 -3.41 -8.61 0.80
CA GLU A 10 -3.12 -10.05 0.98
C GLU A 10 -4.21 -10.81 1.74
N THR A 11 -4.83 -10.19 2.75
CA THR A 11 -5.85 -10.82 3.61
C THR A 11 -7.27 -10.68 3.06
N GLY A 12 -7.44 -10.06 1.89
CA GLY A 12 -8.75 -9.83 1.28
C GLY A 12 -9.57 -8.72 1.97
N GLU A 13 -8.93 -7.88 2.77
CA GLU A 13 -9.50 -6.69 3.40
C GLU A 13 -9.15 -5.40 2.63
N GLY A 14 -8.39 -5.53 1.55
CA GLY A 14 -7.85 -4.42 0.78
C GLY A 14 -8.93 -3.71 -0.02
N LYS A 15 -8.77 -2.40 -0.13
CA LYS A 15 -9.65 -1.50 -0.87
C LYS A 15 -8.93 -0.85 -2.04
N LYS A 16 -9.71 -0.22 -2.92
CA LYS A 16 -9.14 0.53 -4.04
C LYS A 16 -8.23 1.67 -3.54
N GLU A 17 -8.61 2.30 -2.44
CA GLU A 17 -7.84 3.38 -1.80
C GLU A 17 -6.47 2.89 -1.30
N ASP A 18 -6.31 1.62 -0.94
CA ASP A 18 -5.02 1.06 -0.56
C ASP A 18 -4.04 1.07 -1.73
N ILE A 19 -4.52 0.75 -2.94
CA ILE A 19 -3.71 0.81 -4.17
C ILE A 19 -3.33 2.26 -4.49
N ASP A 20 -4.27 3.20 -4.37
CA ASP A 20 -4.01 4.62 -4.60
C ASP A 20 -3.02 5.17 -3.56
N HIS A 21 -3.13 4.74 -2.31
CA HIS A 21 -2.20 5.11 -1.25
C HIS A 21 -0.80 4.55 -1.51
N LEU A 22 -0.68 3.29 -1.95
CA LEU A 22 0.61 2.70 -2.34
C LEU A 22 1.24 3.49 -3.49
N GLN A 23 0.46 3.82 -4.52
CA GLN A 23 0.92 4.66 -5.64
C GLN A 23 1.40 6.03 -5.17
N GLU A 24 0.69 6.67 -4.24
CA GLU A 24 1.08 7.96 -3.69
C GLU A 24 2.36 7.89 -2.86
N LEU A 25 2.57 6.81 -2.10
CA LEU A 25 3.82 6.60 -1.37
C LEU A 25 5.03 6.53 -2.31
N THR A 26 4.89 5.91 -3.48
CA THR A 26 5.99 5.86 -4.47
C THR A 26 6.43 7.24 -4.97
N ARG A 27 5.53 8.24 -4.93
CA ARG A 27 5.83 9.64 -5.28
C ARG A 27 6.36 10.43 -4.09
N LYS A 28 5.74 10.26 -2.92
CA LYS A 28 6.10 11.00 -1.70
C LYS A 28 7.47 10.62 -1.15
N LEU A 29 7.87 9.36 -1.34
CA LEU A 29 9.14 8.83 -0.85
C LEU A 29 10.19 8.70 -1.98
N TRP A 30 10.00 9.44 -3.08
CA TRP A 30 10.93 9.43 -4.20
C TRP A 30 12.22 10.21 -3.92
N ILE A 31 13.18 10.12 -4.85
CA ILE A 31 14.46 10.81 -4.81
C ILE A 31 14.24 12.31 -4.58
N GLY A 32 15.02 12.87 -3.64
CA GLY A 32 14.92 14.28 -3.24
C GLY A 32 13.85 14.58 -2.19
N LYS A 33 13.13 13.58 -1.69
CA LYS A 33 12.13 13.74 -0.61
C LYS A 33 12.47 13.03 0.70
N THR A 34 13.61 12.33 0.75
CA THR A 34 14.07 11.57 1.93
C THR A 34 15.55 11.79 2.19
N PHE A 35 15.99 11.56 3.43
CA PHE A 35 17.36 11.80 3.86
C PHE A 35 18.41 10.93 3.14
N CYS A 36 18.09 9.66 2.89
CA CYS A 36 18.98 8.72 2.22
C CYS A 36 18.24 7.92 1.12
N ALA A 37 19.00 7.13 0.36
CA ALA A 37 18.50 6.33 -0.76
C ALA A 37 17.65 5.10 -0.34
N HIS A 38 17.53 4.81 0.96
CA HIS A 38 16.80 3.64 1.44
C HIS A 38 15.32 3.66 1.05
N ALA A 39 14.63 4.77 1.27
CA ALA A 39 13.22 4.92 0.92
C ALA A 39 12.96 4.87 -0.60
N PRO A 40 13.65 5.65 -1.46
CA PRO A 40 13.45 5.54 -2.90
C PRO A 40 13.84 4.17 -3.45
N GLY A 41 14.89 3.52 -2.90
CA GLY A 41 15.25 2.15 -3.25
C GLY A 41 14.16 1.12 -2.95
N ALA A 42 13.34 1.35 -1.92
CA ALA A 42 12.16 0.53 -1.65
C ALA A 42 10.94 0.91 -2.52
N MET A 43 10.83 2.18 -2.93
CA MET A 43 9.70 2.64 -3.75
C MET A 43 9.83 2.26 -5.23
N GLU A 44 11.04 2.19 -5.76
CA GLU A 44 11.29 1.79 -7.16
C GLU A 44 10.66 0.43 -7.52
N PRO A 45 10.91 -0.67 -6.78
CA PRO A 45 10.27 -1.95 -7.07
C PRO A 45 8.75 -1.91 -6.86
N LEU A 46 8.25 -1.18 -5.85
CA LEU A 46 6.81 -1.03 -5.63
C LEU A 46 6.14 -0.29 -6.81
N MET A 47 6.77 0.77 -7.33
CA MET A 47 6.28 1.52 -8.48
C MET A 47 6.26 0.63 -9.74
N GLY A 48 7.30 -0.17 -9.96
CA GLY A 48 7.35 -1.15 -11.03
C GLY A 48 6.25 -2.20 -10.89
N ALA A 49 6.05 -2.74 -9.68
CA ALA A 49 5.01 -3.71 -9.40
C ALA A 49 3.60 -3.17 -9.70
N LEU A 50 3.30 -1.96 -9.23
CA LEU A 50 2.02 -1.28 -9.50
C LEU A 50 1.82 -0.93 -10.97
N LYS A 51 2.89 -0.71 -11.73
CA LYS A 51 2.82 -0.42 -13.17
C LYS A 51 2.55 -1.68 -13.99
N HIS A 52 3.23 -2.78 -13.69
CA HIS A 52 3.23 -3.97 -14.53
C HIS A 52 2.21 -5.03 -14.10
N PHE A 53 1.86 -5.08 -12.82
CA PHE A 53 0.98 -6.10 -12.24
C PHE A 53 -0.30 -5.50 -11.63
N ARG A 54 -0.71 -4.30 -12.07
CA ARG A 54 -1.88 -3.58 -11.51
C ARG A 54 -3.13 -4.46 -11.39
N SER A 55 -3.41 -5.29 -12.39
CA SER A 55 -4.57 -6.19 -12.38
C SER A 55 -4.53 -7.19 -11.22
N GLU A 56 -3.35 -7.63 -10.78
CA GLU A 56 -3.22 -8.54 -9.63
C GLU A 56 -3.52 -7.83 -8.31
N PHE A 57 -3.19 -6.53 -8.20
CA PHE A 57 -3.55 -5.72 -7.04
C PHE A 57 -5.06 -5.46 -7.01
N GLU A 58 -5.64 -5.09 -8.16
CA GLU A 58 -7.08 -4.83 -8.29
C GLU A 58 -7.92 -6.10 -8.05
N ALA A 59 -7.44 -7.27 -8.47
CA ALA A 59 -8.09 -8.55 -8.19
C ALA A 59 -8.16 -8.90 -6.69
N LYS A 60 -7.31 -8.29 -5.86
CA LYS A 60 -7.26 -8.46 -4.40
C LYS A 60 -8.09 -7.43 -3.63
N VAL A 61 -8.76 -6.53 -4.34
CA VAL A 61 -9.69 -5.57 -3.73
C VAL A 61 -11.03 -6.22 -3.49
N THR A 62 -11.56 -6.09 -2.27
CA THR A 62 -12.87 -6.62 -1.90
C THR A 62 -13.88 -5.49 -1.74
N ASP A 63 -15.05 -5.61 -2.36
CA ASP A 63 -16.18 -4.66 -2.20
C ASP A 63 -16.96 -4.85 -0.88
N ARG A 64 -16.36 -5.56 0.09
CA ARG A 64 -17.02 -5.84 1.36
C ARG A 64 -16.87 -4.61 2.25
N PRO A 65 -17.97 -4.03 2.77
CA PRO A 65 -17.86 -2.94 3.72
C PRO A 65 -17.09 -3.43 4.96
N VAL A 66 -15.94 -2.81 5.22
CA VAL A 66 -15.10 -3.11 6.38
C VAL A 66 -15.87 -2.70 7.64
N VAL A 67 -16.28 -3.70 8.42
CA VAL A 67 -16.77 -3.49 9.79
C VAL A 67 -15.56 -3.11 10.63
N GLN A 68 -15.45 -1.83 10.98
CA GLN A 68 -14.46 -1.32 11.91
C GLN A 68 -14.72 -1.94 13.30
N THR A 69 -13.95 -2.96 13.69
CA THR A 69 -13.91 -3.39 15.09
C THR A 69 -13.04 -2.41 15.88
N SER A 70 -13.72 -1.58 16.66
CA SER A 70 -13.14 -0.67 17.64
C SER A 70 -12.38 -1.43 18.74
N ASN A 71 -11.14 -0.98 18.99
CA ASN A 71 -10.33 -1.05 20.22
C ASN A 71 -10.13 -2.39 20.94
N VAL A 72 -8.89 -2.90 20.92
CA VAL A 72 -8.23 -3.52 22.09
C VAL A 72 -6.74 -3.13 22.10
N GLU A 73 -6.41 -2.16 22.97
CA GLU A 73 -5.32 -2.21 23.96
C GLU A 73 -3.89 -2.55 23.51
N GLN A 74 -2.95 -1.59 23.59
CA GLN A 74 -1.56 -1.86 24.00
C GLN A 74 -1.00 -0.68 24.81
N ALA A 75 -0.44 -1.05 25.97
CA ALA A 75 0.05 -0.23 27.09
C ALA A 75 1.32 0.57 26.81
#